data_AF-A0A845WSH5-F1
#
_entry.id   AF-A0A845WSH5-F1
#
_cell.length_a   1.000
_cell.length_b   1.000
_cell.length_c   1.000
_cell.angle_alpha   90.00
_cell.angle_beta   90.00
_cell.angle_gamma   90.00
#
_symmetry.space_group_name_H-M   'P 1'
#
loop_
_entity.id
_entity.type
_entity.pdbx_description
1 polymer ?
#
loop_
_entity_poly.entity_id
_entity_poly.type
_entity_poly.pdbx_seq_one_letter_code
_entity_poly.pdbx_strand_id
1 'polypeptide(L)'
;MSILPNFLRSLVITILLSFMAPVALVVGLLAVFGIIGYIPGLTGFGLTATTELLKFLTIFGNGSPIQGVLVIAFTCSLVGALFDLYACARYQNLND
;
A
#
# COMPACT_ATOMS: atom_id res chain seq x y z
N MET A 1 23.37 -12.58 -21.57
CA MET A 1 22.68 -11.74 -20.57
C MET A 1 21.75 -12.63 -19.78
N SER A 2 22.02 -12.85 -18.50
CA SER A 2 21.10 -13.63 -17.66
C SER A 2 19.85 -12.80 -17.43
N ILE A 3 18.74 -13.20 -18.04
CA ILE A 3 17.42 -12.55 -17.92
C ILE A 3 16.91 -12.61 -16.46
N LEU A 4 17.31 -13.65 -15.75
CA LEU A 4 16.85 -14.00 -14.41
C LEU A 4 17.21 -12.96 -13.31
N PRO A 5 18.46 -12.45 -13.18
CA PRO A 5 18.78 -11.43 -12.19
C PRO A 5 18.12 -10.07 -12.46
N ASN A 6 17.93 -9.67 -13.73
CA ASN A 6 17.23 -8.42 -14.05
C ASN A 6 15.74 -8.51 -13.72
N PHE A 7 15.13 -9.67 -13.97
CA PHE A 7 13.75 -9.96 -13.58
C PHE A 7 13.57 -9.94 -12.06
N LEU A 8 14.41 -10.67 -11.30
CA LEU A 8 14.35 -10.67 -9.83
C LEU A 8 14.51 -9.27 -9.24
N ARG A 9 15.39 -8.44 -9.84
CA ARG A 9 15.56 -7.05 -9.43
C ARG A 9 14.29 -6.23 -9.65
N SER A 10 13.65 -6.35 -10.82
CA SER A 10 12.38 -5.67 -11.09
C SER A 10 11.30 -6.09 -10.10
N LEU A 11 11.15 -7.40 -9.91
CA LEU A 11 10.15 -7.99 -9.03
C LEU A 11 10.28 -7.47 -7.59
N VAL A 12 11.50 -7.45 -7.05
CA VAL A 12 11.77 -6.96 -5.70
C VAL A 12 11.45 -5.47 -5.57
N ILE A 13 11.81 -4.65 -6.56
CA ILE A 13 11.49 -3.22 -6.56
C ILE A 13 9.98 -3.02 -6.61
N THR A 14 9.27 -3.75 -7.47
CA THR A 14 7.81 -3.64 -7.61
C THR A 14 7.10 -4.08 -6.33
N ILE A 15 7.52 -5.18 -5.70
CA ILE A 15 7.03 -5.65 -4.39
C ILE A 15 7.21 -4.56 -3.33
N LEU A 16 8.41 -4.01 -3.19
CA LEU A 16 8.71 -2.99 -2.19
C LEU A 16 7.89 -1.71 -2.43
N LEU A 17 7.77 -1.28 -3.68
CA LEU A 17 7.02 -0.07 -4.04
C LEU A 17 5.51 -0.26 -3.80
N SER A 18 4.95 -1.40 -4.23
CA SER A 18 3.55 -1.75 -4.01
C SER A 18 3.21 -2.02 -2.54
N PHE A 19 4.18 -2.42 -1.72
CA PHE A 19 4.03 -2.50 -0.27
C PHE A 19 4.08 -1.10 0.38
N MET A 20 5.00 -0.24 -0.06
CA MET A 20 5.15 1.12 0.48
C MET A 20 3.97 2.04 0.13
N ALA A 21 3.36 1.89 -1.05
CA ALA A 21 2.25 2.72 -1.49
C ALA A 21 1.06 2.77 -0.50
N PRO A 22 0.46 1.63 -0.09
CA PRO A 22 -0.65 1.65 0.87
C PRO A 22 -0.22 2.10 2.27
N VAL A 23 1.01 1.79 2.71
CA VAL A 23 1.54 2.29 3.99
C VAL A 23 1.67 3.82 3.96
N ALA A 24 2.25 4.36 2.89
CA ALA A 24 2.40 5.80 2.70
C ALA A 24 1.04 6.51 2.60
N LEU A 25 0.06 5.89 1.95
CA LEU A 25 -1.30 6.41 1.86
C LEU A 25 -1.96 6.50 3.23
N VAL A 26 -1.88 5.45 4.05
CA VAL A 26 -2.44 5.44 5.42
C VAL A 26 -1.77 6.51 6.30
N VAL A 27 -0.44 6.57 6.28
CA VAL A 27 0.32 7.58 7.04
C VAL A 27 -0.01 8.99 6.55
N GLY A 28 -0.12 9.19 5.23
CA GLY A 28 -0.49 10.46 4.63
C GLY A 28 -1.89 10.93 5.03
N LEU A 29 -2.88 10.04 5.00
CA LEU A 29 -4.24 10.34 5.45
C LEU A 29 -4.28 10.69 6.95
N LEU A 30 -3.57 9.95 7.79
CA LEU A 30 -3.47 10.26 9.22
C LEU A 30 -2.81 11.63 9.45
N ALA A 31 -1.75 11.96 8.71
CA ALA A 31 -1.10 13.25 8.79
C ALA A 31 -2.04 14.39 8.36
N VAL A 32 -2.74 14.23 7.22
CA VAL A 32 -3.72 15.21 6.73
C VAL A 32 -4.84 15.44 7.74
N PHE A 33 -5.42 14.38 8.28
CA PHE A 33 -6.48 14.51 9.29
C PHE A 33 -5.96 15.10 10.61
N GLY A 34 -4.71 14.82 10.99
CA GLY A 34 -4.06 15.46 12.13
C GLY A 34 -3.89 16.97 11.94
N ILE A 35 -3.48 17.40 10.74
CA ILE A 35 -3.36 18.83 10.39
C ILE A 35 -4.74 19.50 10.41
N ILE A 36 -5.76 18.86 9.83
CA ILE A 36 -7.15 19.37 9.85
C ILE A 36 -7.67 19.45 11.28
N GLY A 37 -7.32 18.48 12.12
CA GLY A 37 -7.67 18.45 13.54
C GLY A 37 -7.08 19.60 14.36
N TYR A 38 -6.01 20.24 13.89
CA TYR A 38 -5.39 21.40 14.53
C TYR A 38 -6.08 22.73 14.17
N ILE A 39 -6.94 22.73 13.14
CA ILE A 39 -7.66 23.93 12.70
C ILE A 39 -8.89 24.14 13.60
N PRO A 40 -8.96 25.24 14.38
CA PRO A 40 -10.12 25.54 15.20
C PRO A 40 -11.36 25.68 14.31
N GLY A 41 -12.41 24.91 14.63
CA GLY A 41 -13.64 24.80 13.83
C GLY A 41 -13.77 23.53 12.99
N LEU A 42 -12.65 22.89 12.60
CA LEU A 42 -12.63 21.60 11.89
C LEU A 42 -12.12 20.43 12.74
N THR A 43 -11.81 20.68 14.01
CA THR A 43 -11.30 19.68 14.97
C THR A 43 -12.15 18.42 15.02
N GLY A 44 -13.48 18.57 15.06
CA GLY A 44 -14.41 17.44 15.07
C GLY A 44 -14.31 16.57 13.80
N PHE A 45 -14.09 17.20 12.64
CA PHE A 45 -13.99 16.50 11.36
C PHE A 45 -12.70 15.66 11.27
N GLY A 46 -11.57 16.24 11.70
CA GLY A 46 -10.29 15.51 11.74
C GLY A 46 -10.34 14.32 12.69
N LEU A 47 -10.99 14.48 13.85
CA LEU A 47 -11.11 13.43 14.86
C LEU A 47 -12.06 12.31 14.42
N THR A 48 -13.21 12.64 13.82
CA THR A 48 -14.11 11.65 13.23
C THR A 48 -13.43 10.91 12.08
N ALA A 49 -12.77 11.61 11.17
CA ALA A 49 -12.10 11.01 10.02
C ALA A 49 -10.98 10.04 10.43
N THR A 50 -10.15 10.42 11.42
CA THR A 50 -9.12 9.52 11.97
C THR A 50 -9.74 8.28 12.64
N THR A 51 -10.82 8.44 13.42
CA THR A 51 -11.48 7.28 14.05
C THR A 51 -12.12 6.33 13.03
N GLU A 52 -12.74 6.84 11.97
CA GLU A 52 -13.32 6.00 10.91
C GLU A 52 -12.24 5.27 10.10
N LEU A 53 -11.12 5.94 9.82
CA LEU A 53 -9.97 5.30 9.17
C LEU A 53 -9.39 4.18 10.05
N LEU A 54 -9.19 4.43 11.34
CA LEU A 54 -8.71 3.41 12.28
C LEU A 54 -9.69 2.24 12.40
N LYS A 55 -11.00 2.51 12.46
CA LYS A 55 -12.03 1.46 12.43
C LYS A 55 -11.94 0.61 11.17
N PHE A 56 -11.84 1.24 10.00
CA PHE A 56 -11.66 0.54 8.74
C PHE A 56 -10.44 -0.39 8.80
N LEU A 57 -9.28 0.10 9.24
CA LEU A 57 -8.08 -0.72 9.44
C LEU A 57 -8.31 -1.88 10.44
N THR A 58 -9.03 -1.65 11.54
CA THR A 58 -9.32 -2.72 12.52
C THR A 58 -10.20 -3.83 11.97
N ILE A 59 -11.10 -3.53 11.02
CA ILE A 59 -11.95 -4.54 10.36
C ILE A 59 -11.07 -5.52 9.57
N PHE A 60 -10.04 -5.02 8.88
CA PHE A 60 -9.07 -5.87 8.16
C PHE A 60 -8.04 -6.53 9.08
N GLY A 61 -7.75 -5.92 10.23
CA GLY A 61 -6.66 -6.28 11.12
C GLY A 61 -7.03 -7.08 12.35
N ASN A 62 -8.16 -7.80 12.34
CA ASN A 62 -8.65 -8.58 13.48
C ASN A 62 -8.68 -7.78 14.80
N GLY A 63 -9.14 -6.53 14.74
CA GLY A 63 -9.20 -5.63 15.90
C GLY A 63 -7.93 -4.80 16.14
N SER A 64 -6.83 -5.04 15.42
CA SER A 64 -5.62 -4.20 15.49
C SER A 64 -5.42 -3.39 14.19
N PRO A 65 -5.33 -2.04 14.25
CA PRO A 65 -5.21 -1.24 13.04
C PRO A 65 -3.92 -1.53 12.26
N ILE A 66 -2.84 -1.82 12.99
CA ILE A 66 -1.51 -2.12 12.42
C ILE A 66 -1.56 -3.39 11.58
N GLN A 67 -2.24 -4.44 12.04
CA GLN A 67 -2.41 -5.65 11.25
C GLN A 67 -3.24 -5.39 10.00
N GLY A 68 -4.23 -4.48 10.07
CA GLY A 68 -5.01 -4.07 8.90
C GLY A 68 -4.13 -3.42 7.82
N VAL A 69 -3.23 -2.52 8.23
CA VAL A 69 -2.25 -1.92 7.31
C VAL A 69 -1.34 -2.97 6.70
N LEU A 70 -0.84 -3.91 7.50
CA LEU A 70 0.02 -4.98 7.00
C LEU A 70 -0.70 -5.90 6.01
N VAL A 71 -1.95 -6.26 6.28
CA VAL A 71 -2.77 -7.07 5.37
C VAL A 71 -2.96 -6.35 4.04
N ILE A 72 -3.33 -5.07 4.04
CA ILE A 72 -3.50 -4.27 2.82
C ILE A 72 -2.17 -4.12 2.07
N ALA A 73 -1.08 -3.86 2.80
CA ALA A 73 0.24 -3.72 2.19
C ALA A 73 0.70 -5.02 1.53
N PHE A 74 0.44 -6.16 2.18
CA PHE A 74 0.79 -7.47 1.65
C PHE A 74 -0.06 -7.84 0.43
N THR A 75 -1.36 -7.56 0.44
CA THR A 75 -2.23 -7.82 -0.72
C THR A 75 -1.83 -6.95 -1.91
N CYS A 76 -1.57 -5.66 -1.71
CA CYS A 76 -1.07 -4.78 -2.77
C CYS A 76 0.28 -5.24 -3.31
N SER A 77 1.20 -5.65 -2.44
CA SER A 77 2.50 -6.20 -2.83
C SER A 77 2.36 -7.47 -3.68
N LEU A 78 1.45 -8.38 -3.31
CA LEU A 78 1.20 -9.62 -4.05
C LEU A 78 0.62 -9.32 -5.44
N VAL A 79 -0.34 -8.41 -5.52
CA VAL A 79 -0.91 -7.96 -6.79
C VAL A 79 0.15 -7.28 -7.67
N GLY A 80 0.99 -6.42 -7.09
CA GLY A 80 2.12 -5.79 -7.80
C GLY A 80 3.10 -6.82 -8.36
N ALA A 81 3.45 -7.83 -7.57
CA ALA A 81 4.31 -8.93 -8.02
C ALA A 81 3.70 -9.72 -9.18
N LEU A 82 2.39 -10.01 -9.12
CA LEU A 82 1.68 -10.71 -10.20
C LEU A 82 1.66 -9.89 -11.49
N PHE A 83 1.47 -8.56 -11.40
CA PHE A 83 1.52 -7.69 -12.56
C PHE A 83 2.91 -7.60 -13.18
N ASP A 84 3.97 -7.50 -12.37
CA ASP A 84 5.36 -7.49 -12.84
C ASP A 84 5.73 -8.82 -13.54
N LEU A 85 5.29 -9.95 -12.95
CA LEU A 85 5.45 -11.27 -13.55
C LEU A 85 4.72 -11.39 -14.89
N TYR A 86 3.47 -10.91 -14.98
CA TYR A 86 2.70 -10.89 -16.22
C TYR A 86 3.37 -10.02 -17.30
N ALA A 87 3.84 -8.83 -16.93
CA ALA A 87 4.53 -7.94 -17.85
C ALA A 87 5.81 -8.59 -18.40
N CYS A 88 6.59 -9.27 -17.55
CA CYS A 88 7.78 -10.01 -17.99
C CYS A 88 7.43 -11.18 -18.93
N ALA A 89 6.43 -11.98 -18.57
CA ALA A 89 5.98 -13.11 -19.40
C ALA A 89 5.52 -12.64 -20.79
N ARG A 90 4.79 -11.52 -20.85
CA ARG A 90 4.36 -10.90 -22.11
C ARG A 90 5.54 -10.37 -22.91
N TYR A 91 6.52 -9.75 -22.26
CA TYR A 91 7.73 -9.25 -22.94
C TYR A 91 8.53 -10.40 -23.58
N GLN A 92 8.65 -11.55 -22.90
CA GLN A 92 9.31 -12.72 -23.46
C GLN A 92 8.55 -13.28 -24.68
N ASN A 93 7.23 -13.43 -24.59
CA ASN A 93 6.41 -13.96 -25.68
C ASN A 93 6.32 -13.05 -26.92
N LEU A 94 6.62 -11.75 -26.79
CA LEU A 94 6.68 -10.81 -27.92
C LEU A 94 8.06 -10.77 -28.59
N ASN A 95 9.09 -11.32 -27.95
CA ASN A 95 10.47 -11.33 -28.43
C ASN A 95 10.91 -12.72 -28.94
N ASP A 96 10.02 -13.72 -28.86
CA ASP A 96 10.09 -15.00 -29.57
C ASP A 96 9.39 -14.90 -30.95
#